data_AF-A0A6L7F2K5-F1
#
_entry.id   AF-A0A6L7F2K5-F1
#
_cell.length_a   1.000
_cell.length_b   1.000
_cell.length_c   1.000
_cell.angle_alpha   90.00
_cell.angle_beta   90.00
_cell.angle_gamma   90.00
#
_symmetry.space_group_name_H-M   'P 1'
#
loop_
_entity.id
_entity.type
_entity.pdbx_description
1 polymer ?
#
loop_
_entity_poly.entity_id
_entity_poly.type
_entity_poly.pdbx_seq_one_letter_code
_entity_poly.pdbx_strand_id
1 'polypeptide(L)'
;MAVRPISARTRRHAHTLGARLVEWRKLQDLTAEQVAQRAGVSKPTLWKLEAGDPGVSIGVLLDVARALGITDLILEAVDPLQTDLGKARAGQSLPKRVRH
;
A
#
# COMPACT_ATOMS: atom_id res chain seq x y z
N MET A 1 16.51 8.99 17.78
CA MET A 1 16.15 7.68 17.19
C MET A 1 17.04 7.42 16.00
N ALA A 2 17.71 6.27 15.93
CA ALA A 2 18.54 5.93 14.76
C ALA A 2 17.63 5.72 13.54
N VAL A 3 17.87 6.47 12.47
CA VAL A 3 17.14 6.30 11.21
C VAL A 3 17.54 4.95 10.63
N ARG A 4 16.60 4.01 10.58
CA ARG A 4 16.83 2.69 9.96
C ARG A 4 17.17 2.90 8.47
N PRO A 5 18.33 2.45 7.98
CA PRO A 5 18.66 2.59 6.56
C PRO A 5 17.69 1.75 5.73
N ILE A 6 16.99 2.41 4.80
CA ILE A 6 16.05 1.76 3.88
C ILE A 6 16.82 1.26 2.66
N SER A 7 16.65 -0.02 2.33
CA SER A 7 17.31 -0.62 1.18
C SER A 7 16.92 0.09 -0.13
N ALA A 8 17.84 0.15 -1.09
CA ALA A 8 17.56 0.73 -2.40
C ALA A 8 16.39 0.02 -3.11
N ARG A 9 16.26 -1.31 -2.93
CA ARG A 9 15.14 -2.10 -3.47
C ARG A 9 13.81 -1.64 -2.88
N THR A 10 13.74 -1.49 -1.56
CA THR A 10 12.54 -1.01 -0.86
C THR A 10 12.13 0.38 -1.36
N ARG A 11 13.09 1.29 -1.55
CA ARG A 11 12.80 2.63 -2.10
C ARG A 11 12.25 2.58 -3.52
N ARG A 12 12.79 1.71 -4.38
CA ARG A 12 12.28 1.50 -5.74
C ARG A 12 10.85 0.93 -5.73
N HIS A 13 10.56 -0.02 -4.85
CA HIS A 13 9.20 -0.57 -4.70
C HIS A 13 8.23 0.51 -4.21
N ALA A 14 8.62 1.33 -3.24
CA ALA A 14 7.79 2.43 -2.75
C ALA A 14 7.49 3.46 -3.85
N HIS A 15 8.49 3.85 -4.64
CA HIS A 15 8.30 4.73 -5.80
C HIS A 15 7.36 4.11 -6.85
N THR A 16 7.50 2.81 -7.11
CA THR A 16 6.61 2.09 -8.04
C THR A 16 5.17 2.09 -7.52
N LEU A 17 4.97 1.81 -6.23
CA LEU A 17 3.66 1.86 -5.58
C LEU A 17 3.02 3.25 -5.69
N GLY A 18 3.77 4.31 -5.34
CA GLY A 18 3.31 5.70 -5.47
C GLY A 18 2.90 6.05 -6.90
N ALA A 19 3.70 5.66 -7.90
CA ALA A 19 3.37 5.86 -9.31
C ALA A 19 2.08 5.15 -9.73
N ARG A 20 1.82 3.93 -9.24
CA ARG A 20 0.53 3.24 -9.50
C ARG A 20 -0.67 3.98 -8.91
N LEU A 21 -0.53 4.58 -7.73
CA LEU A 21 -1.61 5.40 -7.16
C LEU A 21 -1.89 6.64 -8.00
N VAL A 22 -0.84 7.28 -8.56
CA VAL A 22 -0.99 8.39 -9.51
C VAL A 22 -1.75 7.95 -10.76
N GLU A 23 -1.41 6.79 -11.32
CA GLU A 23 -2.09 6.21 -12.48
C GLU A 23 -3.58 5.98 -12.20
N TRP A 24 -3.91 5.33 -11.07
CA TRP A 24 -5.31 5.13 -10.64
C TRP A 24 -6.07 6.44 -10.49
N ARG A 25 -5.46 7.43 -9.84
CA ARG A 25 -6.06 8.76 -9.67
C ARG A 25 -6.36 9.41 -11.03
N LYS A 26 -5.41 9.34 -11.97
CA LYS A 26 -5.57 9.92 -13.31
C LYS A 26 -6.61 9.18 -14.14
N LEU A 27 -6.68 7.85 -14.06
CA LEU A 27 -7.71 7.04 -14.73
C LEU A 27 -9.13 7.36 -14.26
N GLN A 28 -9.28 7.94 -13.06
CA GLN A 28 -10.55 8.38 -12.49
C GLN A 28 -10.81 9.88 -12.70
N ASP A 29 -9.96 10.59 -13.46
CA ASP A 29 -10.02 12.04 -13.67
C ASP A 29 -10.03 12.86 -12.36
N LEU A 30 -9.34 12.37 -11.32
CA LEU A 30 -9.28 13.02 -10.02
C LEU A 30 -8.02 13.88 -9.86
N THR A 31 -8.20 15.08 -9.34
CA THR A 31 -7.10 15.91 -8.88
C THR A 31 -6.51 15.37 -7.57
N ALA A 32 -5.24 15.68 -7.30
CA ALA A 32 -4.62 15.35 -6.02
C ALA A 32 -5.40 15.96 -4.83
N GLU A 33 -5.98 17.14 -5.00
CA GLU A 33 -6.80 17.79 -3.96
C GLU A 33 -8.04 16.95 -3.62
N GLN A 34 -8.77 16.50 -4.63
CA GLN A 34 -9.98 15.69 -4.44
C GLN A 34 -9.66 14.35 -3.75
N VAL A 35 -8.57 13.68 -4.13
CA VAL A 35 -8.18 12.42 -3.48
C VAL A 35 -7.75 12.66 -2.04
N ALA A 36 -6.95 13.69 -1.78
CA ALA A 36 -6.52 14.04 -0.43
C ALA A 36 -7.74 14.31 0.48
N GLN A 37 -8.72 15.07 -0.01
CA GLN A 37 -9.97 15.34 0.72
C GLN A 37 -10.77 14.07 0.99
N ARG A 38 -10.97 13.19 -0.02
CA ARG A 38 -11.69 11.91 0.14
C ARG A 38 -11.00 10.94 1.09
N ALA A 39 -9.67 10.96 1.11
CA ALA A 39 -8.84 10.16 2.00
C ALA A 39 -8.74 10.76 3.42
N GLY A 40 -9.14 12.01 3.62
CA GLY A 40 -9.02 12.68 4.92
C GLY A 40 -7.57 13.03 5.29
N VAL A 41 -6.71 13.24 4.29
CA VAL A 41 -5.28 13.56 4.48
C VAL A 41 -4.93 14.91 3.85
N SER A 42 -3.82 15.51 4.28
CA SER A 42 -3.32 16.72 3.66
C SER A 42 -2.79 16.45 2.23
N LYS A 43 -2.90 17.41 1.33
CA LYS A 43 -2.30 17.32 -0.02
C LYS A 43 -0.79 17.05 0.02
N PRO A 44 0.03 17.68 0.89
CA PRO A 44 1.44 17.30 1.06
C PRO A 44 1.65 15.84 1.45
N THR A 45 0.78 15.28 2.30
CA THR A 45 0.83 13.86 2.67
C THR A 45 0.57 12.97 1.46
N LEU A 46 -0.46 13.29 0.66
CA LEU A 46 -0.72 12.57 -0.59
C LEU A 46 0.46 12.66 -1.56
N TRP A 47 1.07 13.84 -1.71
CA TRP A 47 2.24 14.02 -2.58
C TRP A 47 3.42 13.15 -2.17
N LYS A 48 3.72 13.06 -0.87
CA LYS A 48 4.76 12.16 -0.36
C LYS A 48 4.45 10.70 -0.68
N LEU A 49 3.19 10.29 -0.52
CA LEU A 49 2.76 8.94 -0.86
C LEU A 49 2.91 8.65 -2.36
N GLU A 50 2.43 9.55 -3.21
CA GLU A 50 2.53 9.44 -4.68
C GLU A 50 3.98 9.46 -5.17
N ALA A 51 4.87 10.17 -4.47
CA ALA A 51 6.31 10.14 -4.73
C ALA A 51 7.01 8.88 -4.19
N GLY A 52 6.30 8.04 -3.43
CA GLY A 52 6.82 6.80 -2.85
C GLY A 52 7.72 6.99 -1.64
N ASP A 53 7.46 8.01 -0.82
CA ASP A 53 8.15 8.21 0.46
C ASP A 53 7.84 7.03 1.42
N PRO A 54 8.84 6.21 1.78
CA PRO A 54 8.64 5.07 2.67
C PRO A 54 8.31 5.45 4.12
N GLY A 55 8.44 6.74 4.49
CA GLY A 55 8.06 7.26 5.80
C GLY A 55 6.56 7.50 5.96
N VAL A 56 5.77 7.40 4.89
CA VAL A 56 4.32 7.50 4.95
C VAL A 56 3.75 6.26 5.66
N SER A 57 2.80 6.48 6.57
CA SER A 57 2.21 5.38 7.33
C SER A 57 1.35 4.47 6.47
N ILE A 58 1.24 3.20 6.86
CA ILE A 58 0.34 2.24 6.22
C ILE A 58 -1.13 2.69 6.25
N GLY A 59 -1.53 3.42 7.31
CA GLY A 59 -2.88 3.99 7.42
C GLY A 59 -3.18 4.96 6.30
N VAL A 60 -2.26 5.89 6.02
CA VAL A 60 -2.39 6.85 4.91
C VAL A 60 -2.49 6.13 3.56
N LEU A 61 -1.69 5.09 3.34
CA LEU A 61 -1.78 4.28 2.11
C LEU A 61 -3.18 3.67 1.95
N LEU A 62 -3.73 3.07 3.01
CA LEU A 62 -5.04 2.45 2.99
C LEU A 62 -6.19 3.46 2.86
N ASP A 63 -6.06 4.65 3.47
CA ASP A 63 -7.03 5.73 3.31
C ASP A 63 -7.09 6.25 1.87
N VAL A 64 -5.94 6.40 1.22
CA VAL A 64 -5.85 6.79 -0.19
C VAL A 64 -6.35 5.67 -1.10
N ALA A 65 -5.99 4.41 -0.82
CA ALA A 65 -6.51 3.26 -1.55
C ALA A 65 -8.05 3.17 -1.46
N ARG A 66 -8.61 3.44 -0.29
CA ARG A 66 -10.06 3.51 -0.06
C ARG A 66 -10.69 4.64 -0.87
N ALA A 67 -10.08 5.83 -0.85
CA ALA A 67 -10.56 6.98 -1.62
C ALA A 67 -10.52 6.74 -3.14
N LEU A 68 -9.59 5.90 -3.60
CA LEU A 68 -9.46 5.47 -5.00
C LEU A 68 -10.27 4.20 -5.33
N GLY A 69 -10.92 3.56 -4.35
CA GLY A 69 -11.70 2.34 -4.57
C GLY A 69 -10.88 1.09 -4.90
N ILE A 70 -9.60 1.04 -4.51
CA ILE A 70 -8.67 -0.07 -4.83
C ILE A 70 -8.23 -0.88 -3.60
N THR A 71 -8.82 -0.63 -2.43
CA THR A 71 -8.44 -1.34 -1.19
C THR A 71 -8.59 -2.85 -1.33
N ASP A 72 -9.68 -3.33 -1.94
CA ASP A 72 -9.92 -4.76 -2.10
C ASP A 72 -8.86 -5.42 -3.00
N LEU A 73 -8.40 -4.73 -4.04
CA LEU A 73 -7.29 -5.20 -4.89
C LEU A 73 -5.99 -5.35 -4.10
N ILE A 74 -5.73 -4.44 -3.15
CA ILE A 74 -4.56 -4.55 -2.27
C ILE A 74 -4.70 -5.75 -1.34
N LEU A 75 -5.88 -5.95 -0.75
CA LEU A 75 -6.15 -7.07 0.15
C LEU A 75 -6.04 -8.41 -0.57
N GLU A 76 -6.56 -8.51 -1.79
CA GLU A 76 -6.43 -9.69 -2.64
C GLU A 76 -4.97 -9.96 -3.01
N ALA A 77 -4.20 -8.92 -3.35
CA ALA A 77 -2.79 -9.07 -3.72
C ALA A 77 -1.90 -9.59 -2.58
N VAL A 78 -2.31 -9.41 -1.32
CA VAL A 78 -1.59 -9.91 -0.14
C VAL A 78 -2.23 -11.15 0.49
N ASP A 79 -3.32 -11.65 -0.08
CA ASP A 79 -3.98 -12.87 0.37
C ASP A 79 -3.07 -14.09 0.10
N PRO A 80 -2.62 -14.82 1.14
CA PRO A 80 -1.79 -15.99 0.97
C PRO A 80 -2.43 -17.07 0.08
N LEU A 81 -3.76 -17.17 0.06
CA LEU A 81 -4.48 -18.17 -0.75
C LEU A 81 -4.37 -17.91 -2.25
N GLN A 82 -3.86 -16.74 -2.67
CA GLN A 82 -3.51 -16.47 -4.06
C GLN A 82 -2.16 -17.07 -4.46
N THR A 83 -1.39 -17.61 -3.51
CA THR A 83 -0.08 -18.23 -3.75
C THR A 83 -0.14 -19.75 -3.70
N ASP A 84 0.74 -20.42 -4.46
CA ASP A 84 0.85 -21.89 -4.43
C ASP A 84 1.13 -22.42 -3.02
N LEU A 85 1.98 -21.71 -2.26
CA LEU A 85 2.30 -22.05 -0.88
C LEU A 85 1.06 -21.97 0.02
N GLY A 86 0.27 -20.90 -0.09
CA GLY A 86 -0.95 -20.75 0.70
C GLY A 86 -2.00 -21.80 0.35
N LYS A 87 -2.19 -22.09 -0.94
CA LYS A 87 -3.09 -23.14 -1.43
C LYS A 87 -2.70 -24.53 -0.90
N ALA A 88 -1.41 -24.88 -0.97
CA ALA A 88 -0.90 -26.14 -0.46
C ALA A 88 -1.10 -26.31 1.06
N ARG A 89 -1.28 -25.20 1.79
CA ARG A 89 -1.47 -25.18 3.25
C ARG A 89 -2.88 -24.78 3.68
N ALA A 90 -3.84 -24.60 2.76
CA ALA A 90 -5.17 -24.06 3.07
C ALA A 90 -5.97 -24.91 4.07
N GLY A 91 -5.71 -26.23 4.12
CA GLY A 91 -6.33 -27.15 5.08
C GLY A 91 -5.59 -27.32 6.41
N GLN A 92 -4.44 -26.66 6.60
CA GLN A 92 -3.66 -26.75 7.83
C GLN A 92 -4.08 -25.62 8.78
N SER A 93 -4.37 -25.96 10.03
CA SER A 93 -4.59 -24.95 11.06
C SER A 93 -3.34 -24.09 11.21
N LEU A 94 -3.48 -22.77 11.02
CA LEU A 94 -2.37 -21.84 11.19
C LEU A 94 -1.86 -21.92 12.63
N PRO A 95 -0.54 -22.06 12.84
CA PRO A 95 0.01 -22.06 14.20
C PRO A 95 -0.29 -20.72 14.85
N LYS A 96 -0.76 -20.73 16.11
CA LYS A 96 -1.00 -19.49 16.89
C LYS A 96 0.27 -18.63 17.01
N ARG A 97 1.45 -19.26 17.00
CA ARG A 97 2.77 -18.61 16.97
C ARG A 97 3.81 -19.61 16.47
N VAL A 98 4.64 -19.21 15.51
CA VAL A 98 5.84 -19.98 15.12
C VAL A 98 6.97 -19.60 16.08
N ARG A 99 7.55 -20.60 16.76
CA ARG A 99 8.74 -20.43 17.62
C ARG A 99 9.89 -21.22 16.99
N HIS A 100 11.08 -20.63 17.02
CA HIS A 100 12.35 -21.29 16.77
C HIS A 100 13.06 -21.50 18.10
#